data_AF-A0A516WN22-F1
#
_entry.id   AF-A0A516WN22-F1
#
_cell.length_a   1.000
_cell.length_b   1.000
_cell.length_c   1.000
_cell.angle_alpha   90.00
_cell.angle_beta   90.00
_cell.angle_gamma   90.00
#
_symmetry.space_group_name_H-M   'P 1'
#
loop_
_entity.id
_entity.type
_entity.pdbx_description
1 polymer ?
#
loop_
_entity_poly.entity_id
_entity_poly.type
_entity_poly.pdbx_seq_one_letter_code
_entity_poly.pdbx_strand_id
1 'polypeptide(L)'
;MNDDGSASGESVLIDTAGALWSLRGVCEARDWLTPRFGERVGWLAGTHVAAKRYLVATESCYAATLSDQSVATLEKRGGAAVDAEFIKHSYWPDVVRLRRYDDAAKIPGAQAPSVHDVIAVAHRVRLAVIPTP
;
A
#
# COMPACT_ATOMS: atom_id res chain seq x y z
N MET A 1 -8.55 -8.92 -47.99
CA MET A 1 -9.30 -8.15 -46.98
C MET A 1 -9.10 -8.97 -45.71
N ASN A 2 -7.99 -8.69 -45.03
CA ASN A 2 -7.49 -9.47 -43.91
C ASN A 2 -7.66 -8.60 -42.66
N ASP A 3 -8.26 -9.13 -41.60
CA ASP A 3 -7.60 -9.32 -40.30
C ASP A 3 -8.67 -9.54 -39.24
N ASP A 4 -8.95 -10.81 -38.99
CA ASP A 4 -9.86 -11.28 -37.96
C ASP A 4 -9.01 -11.87 -36.84
N GLY A 5 -9.02 -11.22 -35.69
CA GLY A 5 -8.76 -11.89 -34.41
C GLY A 5 -7.30 -12.23 -34.08
N SER A 6 -6.54 -11.24 -33.63
CA SER A 6 -5.47 -11.50 -32.66
C SER A 6 -5.30 -10.32 -31.73
N ALA A 7 -6.15 -10.26 -30.70
CA ALA A 7 -5.91 -9.41 -29.55
C ALA A 7 -6.09 -10.23 -28.27
N SER A 8 -5.07 -10.14 -27.41
CA SER A 8 -5.16 -10.16 -25.95
C SER A 8 -4.79 -11.41 -25.14
N GLY A 9 -4.11 -12.40 -25.72
CA GLY A 9 -3.45 -13.45 -24.91
C GLY A 9 -2.33 -12.91 -24.00
N GLU A 10 -1.52 -11.95 -24.50
CA GLU A 10 -0.42 -11.34 -23.72
C GLU A 10 -0.90 -10.30 -22.70
N SER A 11 -2.02 -9.60 -22.95
CA SER A 11 -2.48 -8.54 -22.03
C SER A 11 -2.98 -9.09 -20.69
N VAL A 12 -3.60 -10.28 -20.71
CA VAL A 12 -4.08 -10.96 -19.50
C VAL A 12 -2.91 -11.50 -18.66
N LEU A 13 -1.84 -11.98 -19.30
CA LEU A 13 -0.66 -12.51 -18.62
C LEU A 13 0.20 -11.42 -17.97
N ILE A 14 0.30 -10.23 -18.60
CA ILE A 14 1.02 -9.08 -18.03
C ILE A 14 0.27 -8.52 -16.80
N ASP A 15 -1.06 -8.48 -16.83
CA ASP A 15 -1.86 -7.95 -15.73
C ASP A 15 -1.83 -8.88 -14.49
N THR A 16 -1.83 -10.19 -14.71
CA THR A 16 -1.69 -11.20 -13.66
C THR A 16 -0.30 -11.13 -12.99
N ALA A 17 0.76 -10.87 -13.76
CA ALA A 17 2.11 -10.70 -13.23
C ALA A 17 2.27 -9.42 -12.40
N GLY A 18 1.61 -8.32 -12.78
CA GLY A 18 1.57 -7.07 -12.02
C GLY A 18 0.79 -7.19 -10.70
N ALA A 19 -0.33 -7.92 -10.72
CA ALA A 19 -1.10 -8.26 -9.53
C ALA A 19 -0.31 -9.21 -8.61
N LEU A 20 0.36 -10.23 -9.15
CA LEU A 20 1.21 -11.16 -8.39
C LEU A 20 2.47 -10.50 -7.82
N TRP A 21 3.13 -9.60 -8.54
CA TRP A 21 4.25 -8.80 -8.02
C TRP A 21 3.79 -7.89 -6.88
N SER A 22 2.63 -7.26 -7.02
CA SER A 22 2.06 -6.40 -5.99
C SER A 22 1.58 -7.16 -4.75
N LEU A 23 0.95 -8.33 -4.92
CA LEU A 23 0.45 -9.13 -3.81
C LEU A 23 1.61 -9.75 -3.04
N ARG A 24 2.68 -10.18 -3.74
CA ARG A 24 3.94 -10.61 -3.12
C ARG A 24 4.58 -9.49 -2.29
N GLY A 25 4.75 -8.29 -2.84
CA GLY A 25 5.40 -7.19 -2.12
C GLY A 25 4.67 -6.74 -0.83
N VAL A 26 3.34 -6.90 -0.77
CA VAL A 26 2.54 -6.53 0.41
C VAL A 26 2.63 -7.59 1.52
N CYS A 27 2.56 -8.88 1.15
CA CYS A 27 2.82 -9.97 2.09
C CYS A 27 4.28 -9.95 2.56
N GLU A 28 5.23 -9.72 1.65
CA GLU A 28 6.66 -9.60 1.95
C GLU A 28 6.95 -8.46 2.94
N ALA A 29 6.33 -7.29 2.78
CA ALA A 29 6.52 -6.18 3.70
C ALA A 29 5.98 -6.51 5.11
N ARG A 30 4.77 -7.07 5.20
CA ARG A 30 4.18 -7.48 6.48
C ARG A 30 5.02 -8.56 7.16
N ASP A 31 5.39 -9.60 6.44
CA ASP A 31 6.12 -10.75 6.97
C ASP A 31 7.54 -10.36 7.39
N TRP A 32 8.16 -9.42 6.68
CA TRP A 32 9.48 -8.91 7.05
C TRP A 32 9.45 -7.97 8.26
N LEU A 33 8.46 -7.08 8.33
CA LEU A 33 8.35 -6.06 9.38
C LEU A 33 7.82 -6.62 10.70
N THR A 34 6.86 -7.55 10.68
CA THR A 34 6.21 -8.08 11.89
C THR A 34 7.20 -8.59 12.94
N PRO A 35 8.17 -9.48 12.63
CA PRO A 35 9.10 -9.98 13.64
C PRO A 35 10.12 -8.93 14.11
N ARG A 36 10.24 -7.77 13.45
CA ARG A 36 11.26 -6.74 13.73
C ARG A 36 10.68 -5.52 14.46
N PHE A 37 9.43 -5.18 14.15
CA PHE A 37 8.77 -3.95 14.59
C PHE A 37 7.38 -4.21 15.20
N GLY A 38 7.02 -5.48 15.38
CA GLY A 38 5.79 -5.89 16.02
C GLY A 38 4.61 -5.97 15.07
N GLU A 39 3.53 -6.57 15.56
CA GLU A 39 2.32 -6.87 14.79
C GLU A 39 1.68 -5.60 14.21
N ARG A 40 1.63 -4.51 14.99
CA ARG A 40 1.04 -3.25 14.52
C ARG A 40 1.74 -2.74 13.25
N VAL A 41 3.07 -2.62 13.25
CA VAL A 41 3.81 -2.08 12.09
C VAL A 41 3.66 -3.00 10.88
N GLY A 42 3.77 -4.32 11.06
CA GLY A 42 3.57 -5.28 9.99
C GLY A 42 2.16 -5.22 9.39
N TRP A 43 1.14 -5.11 10.24
CA TRP A 43 -0.25 -4.98 9.79
C TRP A 43 -0.48 -3.68 9.01
N LEU A 44 0.07 -2.56 9.49
CA LEU A 44 -0.05 -1.28 8.78
C LEU A 44 0.55 -1.34 7.38
N ALA A 45 1.77 -1.88 7.25
CA ALA A 45 2.43 -2.05 5.97
C ALA A 45 1.72 -3.07 5.07
N GLY A 46 1.19 -4.16 5.62
CA GLY A 46 0.45 -5.17 4.87
C GLY A 46 -0.93 -4.72 4.37
N THR A 47 -1.54 -3.73 5.02
CA THR A 47 -2.94 -3.35 4.72
C THR A 47 -3.05 -2.02 3.96
N HIS A 48 -1.93 -1.32 3.70
CA HIS A 48 -1.95 0.00 3.05
C HIS A 48 -2.60 0.02 1.65
N VAL A 49 -2.55 -1.09 0.88
CA VAL A 49 -3.23 -1.19 -0.42
C VAL A 49 -4.74 -1.30 -0.26
N ALA A 50 -5.22 -2.05 0.75
CA ALA A 50 -6.64 -2.13 1.05
C ALA A 50 -7.20 -0.76 1.47
N ALA A 51 -6.44 0.02 2.26
CA ALA A 51 -6.82 1.38 2.61
C ALA A 51 -6.92 2.31 1.40
N LYS A 52 -6.05 2.16 0.39
CA LYS A 52 -6.19 2.91 -0.88
C LYS A 52 -7.54 2.60 -1.56
N ARG A 53 -7.87 1.31 -1.68
CA ARG A 53 -9.12 0.86 -2.34
C ARG A 53 -10.36 1.34 -1.57
N TYR A 54 -10.27 1.32 -0.25
CA TYR A 54 -11.31 1.85 0.63
C TYR A 54 -11.53 3.35 0.46
N LEU A 55 -10.45 4.15 0.47
CA LEU A 55 -10.57 5.61 0.33
C LEU A 55 -11.17 6.00 -1.02
N VAL A 56 -10.77 5.33 -2.11
CA VAL A 56 -11.38 5.58 -3.42
C VAL A 56 -12.84 5.11 -3.49
N ALA A 57 -13.21 4.06 -2.76
CA ALA A 57 -14.59 3.58 -2.71
C ALA A 57 -15.53 4.45 -1.86
N THR A 58 -15.01 5.06 -0.80
CA THR A 58 -15.82 5.76 0.22
C THR A 58 -15.76 7.27 0.12
N GLU A 59 -14.72 7.82 -0.49
CA GLU A 59 -14.53 9.25 -0.67
C GLU A 59 -14.49 9.57 -2.17
N SER A 60 -15.62 10.04 -2.72
CA SER A 60 -15.80 10.32 -4.14
C SER A 60 -14.79 11.32 -4.72
N CYS A 61 -14.25 12.23 -3.90
CA CYS A 61 -13.22 13.18 -4.31
C CYS A 61 -11.78 12.66 -4.10
N TYR A 62 -11.59 11.52 -3.43
CA TYR A 62 -10.25 11.03 -3.08
C TYR A 62 -9.46 10.59 -4.32
N ALA A 63 -10.15 10.05 -5.34
CA ALA A 63 -9.53 9.71 -6.61
C ALA A 63 -8.80 10.91 -7.25
N ALA A 64 -9.31 12.13 -7.07
CA ALA A 64 -8.69 13.35 -7.59
C ALA A 64 -7.42 13.79 -6.82
N THR A 65 -7.16 13.21 -5.65
CA THR A 65 -5.95 13.48 -4.84
C THR A 65 -4.82 12.49 -5.12
N LEU A 66 -5.08 11.46 -5.93
CA LEU A 66 -4.10 10.45 -6.29
C LEU A 66 -3.19 10.96 -7.41
N SER A 67 -1.91 10.60 -7.35
CA SER A 67 -1.00 10.77 -8.49
C SER A 67 -1.38 9.85 -9.65
N ASP A 68 -1.02 10.22 -10.88
CA ASP A 68 -1.27 9.41 -12.10
C ASP A 68 -0.79 7.96 -11.95
N GLN A 69 0.38 7.76 -11.33
CA GLN A 69 0.93 6.44 -11.03
C GLN A 69 0.03 5.63 -10.08
N SER A 70 -0.63 6.29 -9.13
CA SER A 70 -1.49 5.66 -8.13
C SER A 70 -2.84 5.23 -8.72
N VAL A 71 -3.36 6.02 -9.67
CA VAL A 71 -4.55 5.70 -10.47
C VAL A 71 -4.30 4.48 -11.35
N ALA A 72 -3.23 4.53 -12.16
CA ALA A 72 -2.85 3.42 -13.05
C ALA A 72 -2.61 2.11 -12.27
N THR A 73 -2.09 2.19 -11.05
CA THR A 73 -1.86 1.03 -10.18
C THR A 73 -3.14 0.55 -9.48
N LEU A 74 -4.16 1.42 -9.34
CA LEU A 74 -5.43 1.05 -8.71
C LEU A 74 -6.32 0.25 -9.66
N GLU A 75 -6.40 0.67 -10.93
CA GLU A 75 -7.18 -0.03 -11.96
C GLU A 75 -6.72 -1.47 -12.13
N LYS A 76 -5.41 -1.69 -12.22
CA LYS A 76 -4.78 -3.03 -12.29
C LYS A 76 -4.99 -3.89 -11.04
N ARG A 77 -5.39 -3.30 -9.91
CA ARG A 77 -5.57 -3.99 -8.62
C ARG A 77 -7.03 -4.21 -8.26
N GLY A 78 -7.93 -4.13 -9.24
CA GLY A 78 -9.36 -4.40 -9.06
C GLY A 78 -10.17 -3.22 -8.54
N GLY A 79 -9.63 -2.00 -8.64
CA GLY A 79 -10.38 -0.76 -8.41
C GLY A 79 -10.83 -0.53 -6.96
N ALA A 80 -11.80 0.37 -6.82
CA ALA A 80 -12.44 0.72 -5.55
C ALA A 80 -13.09 -0.52 -4.90
N ALA A 81 -12.80 -0.76 -3.63
CA ALA A 81 -13.38 -1.87 -2.88
C ALA A 81 -13.42 -1.57 -1.38
N VAL A 82 -14.45 -2.07 -0.72
CA VAL A 82 -14.62 -2.00 0.74
C VAL A 82 -14.62 -3.44 1.24
N ASP A 83 -13.70 -3.73 2.16
CA ASP A 83 -13.62 -5.03 2.80
C ASP A 83 -13.87 -4.85 4.31
N ALA A 84 -15.00 -5.40 4.75
CA ALA A 84 -15.49 -5.25 6.11
C ALA A 84 -14.61 -5.94 7.16
N GLU A 85 -13.78 -6.91 6.77
CA GLU A 85 -12.87 -7.57 7.71
C GLU A 85 -11.75 -6.63 8.15
N PHE A 86 -11.19 -5.85 7.22
CA PHE A 86 -10.14 -4.88 7.55
C PHE A 86 -10.67 -3.71 8.36
N ILE A 87 -11.87 -3.22 8.04
CA ILE A 87 -12.44 -2.01 8.68
C ILE A 87 -12.76 -2.25 10.16
N LYS A 88 -13.05 -3.50 10.55
CA LYS A 88 -13.31 -3.88 11.95
C LYS A 88 -12.05 -3.99 12.79
N HIS A 89 -10.87 -3.99 12.18
CA HIS A 89 -9.61 -4.16 12.90
C HIS A 89 -9.24 -2.89 13.69
N SER A 90 -8.74 -3.05 14.92
CA SER A 90 -8.41 -1.93 15.81
C SER A 90 -7.37 -0.96 15.22
N TYR A 91 -6.47 -1.45 14.38
CA TYR A 91 -5.45 -0.63 13.70
C TYR A 91 -5.93 0.05 12.42
N TRP A 92 -7.15 -0.22 11.96
CA TRP A 92 -7.66 0.33 10.70
C TRP A 92 -7.58 1.86 10.60
N PRO A 93 -7.95 2.65 11.63
CA PRO A 93 -7.83 4.10 11.57
C PRO A 93 -6.39 4.58 11.29
N ASP A 94 -5.39 3.85 11.80
CA ASP A 94 -3.98 4.19 11.59
C ASP A 94 -3.51 3.83 10.19
N VAL A 95 -4.04 2.77 9.57
CA VAL A 95 -3.74 2.43 8.17
C VAL A 95 -4.29 3.47 7.22
N VAL A 96 -5.52 3.93 7.46
CA VAL A 96 -6.13 5.00 6.66
C VAL A 96 -5.28 6.27 6.77
N ARG A 97 -4.82 6.62 7.98
CA ARG A 97 -3.92 7.76 8.19
C ARG A 97 -2.59 7.59 7.47
N LEU A 98 -1.96 6.41 7.57
CA LEU A 98 -0.72 6.09 6.85
C LEU A 98 -0.89 6.24 5.34
N ARG A 99 -2.02 5.78 4.78
CA ARG A 99 -2.29 5.90 3.35
C ARG A 99 -2.40 7.36 2.90
N ARG A 100 -3.05 8.21 3.69
CA ARG A 100 -3.13 9.65 3.41
C ARG A 100 -1.74 10.31 3.43
N TYR A 101 -0.86 9.90 4.35
CA TYR A 101 0.53 10.37 4.37
C TYR A 101 1.32 9.93 3.14
N ASP A 102 1.17 8.67 2.71
CA ASP A 102 1.78 8.14 1.48
C ASP A 102 1.37 8.95 0.24
N ASP A 103 0.08 9.28 0.12
CA ASP A 103 -0.41 10.08 -1.00
C ASP A 103 0.07 11.54 -0.96
N ALA A 104 0.22 12.14 0.23
CA ALA A 104 0.73 13.49 0.40
C ALA A 104 2.26 13.61 0.20
N ALA A 105 3.02 12.52 0.35
CA ALA A 105 4.49 12.52 0.32
C ALA A 105 5.12 12.61 -1.08
N LYS A 106 4.39 13.14 -2.08
CA LYS A 106 4.79 13.15 -3.50
C LYS A 106 5.17 14.53 -4.02
N ILE A 107 5.51 15.47 -3.13
CA ILE A 107 5.90 16.85 -3.47
C ILE A 107 7.42 16.92 -3.69
N PRO A 108 7.92 17.13 -4.92
CA PRO A 108 9.36 17.27 -5.15
C PRO A 108 9.95 18.46 -4.38
N GLY A 109 11.09 18.25 -3.72
CA GLY A 109 11.78 19.30 -2.97
C GLY A 109 11.16 19.66 -1.62
N ALA A 110 10.11 18.95 -1.17
CA ALA A 110 9.57 19.12 0.16
C ALA A 110 10.61 18.78 1.24
N GLN A 111 10.56 19.49 2.36
CA GLN A 111 11.38 19.15 3.53
C GLN A 111 10.97 17.77 4.04
N ALA A 112 11.94 16.85 4.09
CA ALA A 112 11.74 15.49 4.58
C ALA A 112 12.80 15.17 5.65
N PRO A 113 12.50 14.28 6.62
CA PRO A 113 13.50 13.76 7.53
C PRO A 113 14.68 13.15 6.76
N SER A 114 15.88 13.29 7.29
CA SER A 114 17.03 12.59 6.72
C SER A 114 16.88 11.08 6.92
N VAL A 115 17.60 10.29 6.12
CA VAL A 115 17.68 8.84 6.32
C VAL A 115 18.14 8.51 7.75
N HIS A 116 19.03 9.34 8.33
CA HIS A 116 19.51 9.14 9.69
C HIS A 116 18.41 9.34 10.75
N ASP A 117 17.54 10.34 10.56
CA ASP A 117 16.39 10.57 11.44
C ASP A 117 15.42 9.40 11.41
N VAL A 118 15.15 8.86 10.21
CA VAL A 118 14.28 7.70 10.02
C VAL A 118 14.89 6.45 10.68
N ILE A 119 16.20 6.23 10.53
CA ILE A 119 16.92 5.14 11.19
C ILE A 119 16.82 5.27 12.71
N ALA A 120 17.00 6.46 13.27
CA ALA A 120 16.87 6.70 14.70
C ALA A 120 15.46 6.38 15.22
N VAL A 121 14.41 6.74 14.47
CA VAL A 121 13.02 6.35 14.79
C VAL A 121 12.86 4.83 14.74
N ALA A 122 13.36 4.18 13.68
CA ALA A 122 13.27 2.73 13.52
C ALA A 122 13.94 1.99 14.68
N HIS A 123 15.12 2.43 15.13
CA HIS A 123 15.78 1.87 16.31
C HIS A 123 14.92 1.98 17.57
N ARG A 124 14.33 3.15 17.84
CA ARG A 124 13.45 3.31 19.02
C ARG A 124 12.24 2.39 18.98
N VAL A 125 11.59 2.29 17.82
CA VAL A 125 10.42 1.40 17.65
C VAL A 125 10.82 -0.06 17.83
N ARG A 126 11.97 -0.48 17.29
CA ARG A 126 12.46 -1.84 17.44
C ARG A 126 12.78 -2.20 18.90
N LEU A 127 13.41 -1.28 19.64
CA LEU A 127 13.72 -1.50 21.06
C LEU A 127 12.47 -1.61 21.93
N ALA A 128 11.37 -0.95 21.55
CA ALA A 128 10.10 -1.08 22.27
C ALA A 128 9.40 -2.43 22.05
N VAL A 129 9.80 -3.19 21.02
CA VAL A 129 9.18 -4.47 20.62
C VAL A 129 9.96 -5.68 21.14
N ILE A 130 11.28 -5.55 21.30
CA ILE A 130 12.11 -6.59 21.90
C ILE A 130 12.15 -6.32 23.41
N PRO A 131 11.56 -7.17 24.27
CA PRO A 131 11.77 -7.02 25.70
C PRO A 131 13.26 -7.20 25.96
N THR A 132 13.90 -6.18 26.53
CA THR A 132 15.26 -6.28 27.06
C THR A 132 15.32 -7.46 28.04
N PRO A 133 16.27 -8.40 27.90
CA PRO A 133 16.43 -9.49 28.86
C PRO A 133 16.80 -8.97 30.26
#